data_AF-A0A557ZS27-F1
#
_entry.id   AF-A0A557ZS27-F1
#
_cell.length_a   1.000
_cell.length_b   1.000
_cell.length_c   1.000
_cell.angle_alpha   90.00
_cell.angle_beta   90.00
_cell.angle_gamma   90.00
#
_symmetry.space_group_name_H-M   'P 1'
#
loop_
_entity.id
_entity.type
_entity.pdbx_description
1 polymer ?
#
loop_
_entity_poly.entity_id
_entity_poly.type
_entity_poly.pdbx_seq_one_letter_code
_entity_poly.pdbx_strand_id
1 'polypeptide(L)' 'MATKPRIRTFAAGAALAPLLALAAPGVASAHGYIDSPPSRQAQCAQGIVDCGEIKYEPQSVEG' A
#
# COMPACT_ATOMS: atom_id res chain seq x y z
N MET A 1 44.17 14.28 -12.53
CA MET A 1 43.39 14.51 -11.29
C MET A 1 41.99 15.00 -11.64
N ALA A 2 41.00 14.11 -11.71
CA ALA A 2 39.60 14.47 -11.96
C ALA A 2 38.65 13.80 -10.93
N THR A 3 39.15 13.57 -9.71
CA THR A 3 38.47 12.80 -8.65
C THR A 3 37.68 13.68 -7.69
N LYS A 4 38.13 14.93 -7.44
CA LYS A 4 37.48 15.87 -6.53
C LYS A 4 36.03 16.28 -6.91
N PRO A 5 35.70 16.56 -8.19
CA PRO A 5 34.32 16.82 -8.56
C PRO A 5 33.45 15.56 -8.42
N ARG A 6 33.99 14.38 -8.75
CA ARG A 6 33.28 13.10 -8.62
C ARG A 6 32.94 12.77 -7.17
N ILE A 7 33.87 12.97 -6.24
CA ILE A 7 33.64 12.74 -4.79
C ILE A 7 32.52 13.63 -4.25
N ARG A 8 32.44 14.89 -4.70
CA ARG A 8 31.37 15.81 -4.31
C ARG A 8 30.00 15.35 -4.81
N THR A 9 29.93 14.88 -6.05
CA THR A 9 28.69 14.34 -6.63
C THR A 9 28.22 13.10 -5.86
N PHE A 10 29.15 12.18 -5.52
CA PHE A 10 28.83 11.00 -4.73
C PHE A 10 28.38 11.35 -3.30
N ALA A 11 29.05 12.28 -2.63
CA ALA A 11 28.68 12.71 -1.28
C ALA A 11 27.29 13.36 -1.24
N ALA A 12 26.98 14.22 -2.22
CA ALA A 12 25.64 14.80 -2.36
C ALA A 12 24.57 13.74 -2.62
N GLY A 13 24.84 12.78 -3.52
CA GLY A 13 23.93 11.68 -3.79
C GLY A 13 23.68 10.79 -2.56
N ALA A 14 24.73 10.46 -1.80
CA ALA A 14 24.62 9.66 -0.58
C ALA A 14 23.81 10.37 0.52
N ALA A 15 23.90 11.70 0.63
CA ALA A 15 23.11 12.48 1.58
C ALA A 15 21.62 12.58 1.18
N LEU A 16 21.32 12.65 -0.12
CA LEU A 16 19.96 12.77 -0.65
C LEU A 16 19.21 11.43 -0.73
N ALA A 17 19.91 10.32 -0.93
CA ALA A 17 19.33 8.98 -1.06
C ALA A 17 18.36 8.58 0.09
N PRO A 18 18.69 8.75 1.38
CA PRO A 18 17.76 8.39 2.45
C PRO A 18 16.50 9.28 2.46
N LEU A 19 16.62 10.57 2.17
CA LEU A 19 15.47 11.47 2.09
C LEU A 19 14.49 11.04 0.98
N LEU A 20 15.02 10.61 -0.16
CA LEU A 20 14.20 10.07 -1.26
C LEU A 20 13.57 8.73 -0.89
N ALA A 21 14.25 7.88 -0.13
CA ALA A 21 13.69 6.62 0.33
C ALA A 21 12.54 6.80 1.34
N LEU A 22 12.62 7.81 2.22
CA LEU A 22 11.53 8.17 3.12
C LEU A 22 10.35 8.85 2.41
N ALA A 23 10.61 9.54 1.31
CA ALA A 23 9.58 10.16 0.48
C ALA A 23 8.90 9.17 -0.48
N ALA A 24 9.37 7.92 -0.55
CA ALA A 24 8.74 6.91 -1.38
C ALA A 24 7.32 6.62 -0.87
N PRO A 25 6.32 6.53 -1.76
CA PRO A 25 4.98 6.16 -1.37
C PRO A 25 5.00 4.75 -0.75
N GLY A 26 4.28 4.58 0.36
CA GLY A 26 4.09 3.27 0.98
C GLY A 26 3.21 2.35 0.12
N VAL A 27 3.12 1.08 0.51
CA VAL A 27 2.15 0.14 -0.07
C VAL A 27 0.73 0.63 0.24
N ALA A 28 -0.06 0.92 -0.80
CA ALA A 28 -1.46 1.29 -0.64
C ALA A 28 -2.33 0.04 -0.57
N SER A 29 -2.99 -0.20 0.57
CA SER A 29 -4.05 -1.20 0.67
C SER A 29 -5.34 -0.58 0.10
N ALA A 30 -5.53 -0.70 -1.22
CA ALA A 30 -6.68 -0.11 -1.90
C ALA A 30 -7.98 -0.92 -1.73
N HIS A 31 -7.86 -2.19 -1.34
CA HIS A 31 -9.01 -3.05 -1.13
C HIS A 31 -9.52 -2.91 0.31
N GLY A 32 -10.85 -2.85 0.45
CA GLY A 32 -11.51 -2.81 1.74
C GLY A 32 -13.01 -3.00 1.59
N TYR A 33 -13.69 -3.11 2.73
CA TYR A 33 -15.15 -3.18 2.81
C TYR A 33 -15.59 -2.45 4.09
N ILE A 34 -16.84 -2.01 4.15
CA ILE A 34 -17.36 -1.28 5.32
C ILE A 34 -17.70 -2.29 6.42
N ASP A 35 -17.06 -2.16 7.59
CA ASP A 35 -17.27 -2.99 8.78
C ASP A 35 -18.30 -2.39 9.77
N SER A 36 -18.44 -1.06 9.79
CA SER A 36 -19.34 -0.33 10.69
C SER A 36 -19.99 0.88 9.98
N PRO A 37 -21.32 0.85 9.73
CA PRO A 37 -22.20 -0.31 9.92
C PRO A 37 -21.82 -1.43 8.93
N PRO A 38 -21.99 -2.72 9.31
CA PRO A 38 -21.51 -3.84 8.51
C PRO A 38 -22.21 -3.89 7.15
N SER A 39 -21.43 -3.75 6.08
CA SER A 39 -21.88 -3.93 4.70
C SER A 39 -22.37 -5.36 4.43
N ARG A 40 -23.01 -5.58 3.27
CA ARG A 40 -23.36 -6.94 2.83
C ARG A 40 -22.13 -7.85 2.75
N GLN A 41 -21.00 -7.34 2.25
CA GLN A 41 -19.74 -8.09 2.16
C GLN A 41 -19.22 -8.51 3.55
N ALA A 42 -19.26 -7.60 4.53
CA ALA A 42 -18.93 -7.91 5.91
C ALA A 42 -19.85 -8.99 6.50
N GLN A 43 -21.16 -8.89 6.24
CA GLN A 43 -22.14 -9.89 6.69
C GLN A 43 -21.93 -11.25 6.01
N CYS A 44 -21.50 -11.26 4.74
CA CYS A 44 -21.09 -12.48 4.03
C CYS A 44 -19.89 -13.14 4.69
N ALA A 45 -18.84 -12.37 5.00
CA ALA A 45 -17.65 -12.87 5.68
C ALA A 45 -17.95 -13.40 7.10
N GLN A 46 -18.98 -12.85 7.76
CA GLN A 46 -19.47 -13.31 9.06
C GLN A 46 -20.47 -14.48 8.96
N GLY A 47 -20.86 -14.90 7.76
CA GLY A 47 -21.83 -15.98 7.54
C GLY A 47 -23.27 -15.62 7.94
N ILE A 48 -23.60 -14.33 8.09
CA ILE A 48 -24.95 -13.86 8.42
C ILE A 48 -25.89 -14.01 7.22
N VAL A 49 -25.34 -13.86 6.01
CA VAL A 49 -26.06 -13.98 4.74
C VAL A 49 -25.32 -14.92 3.79
N ASP A 50 -26.06 -15.63 2.94
CA ASP A 50 -25.48 -16.50 1.92
C ASP A 50 -25.06 -15.69 0.68
N CYS A 51 -23.82 -15.89 0.23
CA CYS A 51 -23.15 -15.03 -0.75
C CYS A 51 -22.14 -15.74 -1.66
N GLY A 52 -22.01 -17.07 -1.59
CA GLY A 52 -21.00 -17.80 -2.37
C GLY A 52 -19.56 -17.46 -1.95
N GLU A 53 -18.67 -17.28 -2.93
CA GLU A 53 -17.21 -17.17 -2.71
C GLU A 53 -16.78 -15.85 -2.07
N ILE A 54 -17.54 -14.75 -2.24
CA ILE A 54 -17.17 -13.42 -1.72
C ILE A 54 -17.03 -13.38 -0.19
N LYS A 55 -17.56 -14.37 0.53
CA LYS A 55 -17.36 -14.52 1.98
C LYS A 55 -15.88 -14.71 2.36
N TYR A 56 -15.04 -15.19 1.44
CA TYR A 56 -13.61 -15.40 1.67
C TYR A 56 -12.76 -14.16 1.36
N GLU A 57 -13.31 -13.22 0.59
CA GLU A 57 -12.60 -12.04 0.12
C GLU A 57 -13.54 -10.81 0.05
N PRO A 58 -14.10 -10.38 1.19
CA PRO A 58 -15.08 -9.28 1.23
C PRO A 58 -14.56 -7.97 0.64
N GLN A 59 -13.25 -7.77 0.56
CA GLN A 59 -12.61 -6.61 -0.05
C GLN A 59 -12.52 -6.62 -1.59
N SER A 60 -12.90 -7.71 -2.25
CA SER A 60 -12.69 -7.93 -3.70
C SER A 60 -13.90 -7.54 -4.57
N VAL A 61 -14.80 -6.67 -4.08
CA VAL A 61 -15.93 -6.15 -4.87
C VAL A 61 -15.51 -4.91 -5.63
N GLU A 62 -14.66 -5.10 -6.64
CA GLU A 62 -14.19 -4.04 -7.55
C GLU A 62 -14.86 -4.15 -8.92
N GLY A 63 -15.10 -3.02 -9.60
CA GLY A 63 -15.81 -2.95 -10.88
C GLY A 63 -15.31 -1.87 -11.82
#